data_AF-N8Y8M9-F1
#
_entry.id   AF-N8Y8M9-F1
#
_cell.length_a   1.000
_cell.length_b   1.000
_cell.length_c   1.000
_cell.angle_alpha   90.00
_cell.angle_beta   90.00
_cell.angle_gamma   90.00
#
_symmetry.space_group_name_H-M   'P 1'
#
loop_
_entity.id
_entity.type
_entity.pdbx_description
1 polymer ?
#
loop_
_entity_poly.entity_id
_entity_poly.type
_entity_poly.pdbx_seq_one_letter_code
_entity_poly.pdbx_strand_id
1 'polypeptide(L)'
;MNLELDQDGHLLDYTIWNQEVAQQLANTLDLQLTPWHFEILHAVRQFYQQFGHSPATRPLIKFLTKSVSPDISNAVLQEQFKTGLVARHLSRLAGIPKPANCL
;
A
#
# COMPACT_ATOMS: atom_id res chain seq x y z
N MET A 1 -7.50 5.55 18.79
CA MET A 1 -7.70 6.34 17.56
C MET A 1 -8.73 5.60 16.73
N ASN A 2 -9.86 6.22 16.39
CA ASN A 2 -10.83 5.63 15.47
C ASN A 2 -10.44 6.08 14.05
N LEU A 3 -10.15 5.12 13.18
CA LEU A 3 -9.95 5.41 11.75
C LEU A 3 -11.29 5.34 11.06
N GLU A 4 -11.61 6.37 10.29
CA GLU A 4 -12.76 6.34 9.39
C GLU A 4 -12.33 5.70 8.07
N LEU A 5 -12.89 4.52 7.81
CA LEU A 5 -12.60 3.71 6.64
C LEU A 5 -13.85 3.56 5.76
N ASP A 6 -13.65 3.39 4.47
CA ASP A 6 -14.71 2.99 3.55
C ASP A 6 -15.06 1.49 3.68
N GLN A 7 -16.06 1.04 2.91
CA GLN A 7 -16.53 -0.35 2.91
C GLN A 7 -15.45 -1.37 2.47
N ASP A 8 -14.38 -0.92 1.83
CA ASP A 8 -13.25 -1.74 1.39
C ASP A 8 -12.02 -1.62 2.33
N GLY A 9 -12.16 -0.87 3.43
CA GLY A 9 -11.12 -0.61 4.42
C GLY A 9 -10.09 0.44 3.99
N HIS A 10 -10.40 1.31 3.03
CA HIS A 10 -9.53 2.42 2.64
C HIS A 10 -9.77 3.62 3.55
N LEU A 11 -8.68 4.33 3.85
CA LEU A 11 -8.72 5.54 4.65
C LEU A 11 -9.53 6.64 3.94
N LEU A 12 -10.56 7.18 4.60
CA LEU A 12 -11.36 8.26 4.02
C LEU A 12 -10.54 9.55 3.88
N ASP A 13 -9.79 9.90 4.93
CA ASP A 13 -8.84 11.01 4.89
C ASP A 13 -7.41 10.48 4.68
N TYR A 14 -6.91 10.52 3.44
CA TYR A 14 -5.55 10.04 3.14
C TYR A 14 -4.43 10.91 3.72
N THR A 15 -4.75 12.12 4.24
CA THR A 15 -3.77 13.08 4.76
C THR A 15 -3.34 12.74 6.19
N ILE A 16 -4.15 12.01 6.95
CA ILE A 16 -3.81 11.57 8.31
C ILE A 16 -2.87 10.35 8.34
N TRP A 17 -2.51 9.82 7.16
CA TRP A 17 -1.67 8.63 7.07
C TRP A 17 -0.31 8.82 7.73
N ASN A 18 0.04 7.88 8.60
CA ASN A 18 1.36 7.74 9.20
C ASN A 18 1.65 6.24 9.45
N GLN A 19 2.79 5.91 10.06
CA GLN A 19 3.17 4.52 10.33
C GLN A 19 2.20 3.78 11.27
N GLU A 20 1.64 4.48 12.26
CA GLU A 20 0.64 3.91 13.18
C GLU A 20 -0.67 3.60 12.46
N VAL A 21 -1.14 4.50 11.60
CA VAL A 21 -2.32 4.29 10.76
C VAL A 21 -2.11 3.11 9.82
N ALA A 22 -0.95 3.04 9.15
CA ALA A 22 -0.60 1.91 8.30
C ALA A 22 -0.61 0.58 9.09
N GLN A 23 -0.09 0.56 10.32
CA GLN A 23 -0.13 -0.62 11.18
C GLN A 23 -1.57 -1.00 11.56
N GLN A 24 -2.42 -0.02 11.89
CA GLN A 24 -3.84 -0.29 12.16
C GLN A 24 -4.57 -0.88 10.95
N LEU A 25 -4.28 -0.40 9.74
CA LEU A 25 -4.81 -0.99 8.50
C LEU A 25 -4.29 -2.41 8.28
N ALA A 26 -3.01 -2.66 8.59
CA ALA A 26 -2.37 -3.98 8.47
C ALA A 26 -2.90 -5.01 9.48
N ASN A 27 -3.38 -4.57 10.65
CA ASN A 27 -4.01 -5.44 11.63
C ASN A 27 -5.26 -6.15 11.07
N THR A 28 -5.94 -5.57 10.07
CA THR A 28 -7.07 -6.23 9.39
C THR A 28 -6.66 -7.45 8.55
N LEU A 29 -5.35 -7.65 8.34
CA LEU A 29 -4.75 -8.76 7.59
C LEU A 29 -3.88 -9.65 8.49
N ASP A 30 -3.96 -9.49 9.82
CA ASP A 30 -3.06 -10.17 10.77
C ASP A 30 -1.57 -10.01 10.39
N LEU A 31 -1.21 -8.80 9.96
CA LEU A 31 0.12 -8.44 9.46
C LEU A 31 0.75 -7.39 10.37
N GLN A 32 1.94 -7.71 10.90
CA GLN A 32 2.79 -6.75 11.59
C GLN A 32 3.76 -6.12 10.59
N LEU A 33 3.71 -4.80 10.46
CA LEU A 33 4.60 -4.06 9.56
C LEU A 33 5.97 -3.89 10.21
N THR A 34 6.98 -4.33 9.48
CA THR A 34 8.39 -4.14 9.81
C THR A 34 8.94 -2.91 9.08
N PRO A 35 10.17 -2.45 9.39
CA PRO A 35 10.80 -1.34 8.66
C PRO A 35 10.78 -1.53 7.14
N TRP A 36 11.03 -2.76 6.67
CA TRP A 36 10.96 -3.10 5.24
C TRP A 36 9.56 -2.88 4.65
N HIS A 37 8.50 -3.22 5.38
CA HIS A 37 7.14 -2.96 4.91
C HIS A 37 6.89 -1.46 4.77
N PHE A 38 7.36 -0.65 5.72
CA PHE A 38 7.22 0.80 5.65
C PHE A 38 7.97 1.39 4.45
N GLU A 39 9.17 0.90 4.12
CA GLU A 39 9.87 1.31 2.89
C GLU A 39 9.04 1.07 1.64
N ILE A 40 8.42 -0.11 1.52
CA ILE A 40 7.51 -0.43 0.43
C ILE A 40 6.32 0.52 0.40
N LEU A 41 5.64 0.74 1.53
CA LEU A 41 4.47 1.63 1.60
C LEU A 41 4.82 3.08 1.26
N HIS A 42 5.98 3.57 1.71
CA HIS A 42 6.49 4.89 1.33
C HIS A 42 6.76 4.98 -0.17
N ALA A 43 7.36 3.95 -0.78
CA ALA A 43 7.56 3.90 -2.22
C ALA A 43 6.23 3.86 -3.00
N VAL A 44 5.19 3.18 -2.49
CA VAL A 44 3.85 3.22 -3.11
C VAL A 44 3.27 4.64 -3.04
N ARG A 45 3.42 5.35 -1.91
CA ARG A 45 3.01 6.76 -1.80
C ARG A 45 3.77 7.66 -2.77
N GLN A 46 5.07 7.44 -2.94
CA GLN A 46 5.89 8.16 -3.93
C GLN A 46 5.41 7.91 -5.36
N PHE A 47 5.05 6.66 -5.70
CA PHE A 47 4.43 6.35 -6.99
C PHE A 47 3.17 7.19 -7.21
N TYR A 48 2.26 7.22 -6.22
CA TYR A 48 1.03 8.00 -6.33
C TYR A 48 1.31 9.51 -6.49
N GLN A 49 2.26 10.06 -5.72
CA GLN A 49 2.67 11.46 -5.85
C GLN A 49 3.26 11.78 -7.22
N GLN A 50 3.98 10.84 -7.84
CA GLN A 50 4.62 11.04 -9.14
C GLN A 50 3.66 10.88 -10.32
N PHE A 51 2.72 9.93 -10.25
CA PHE A 51 1.87 9.56 -11.38
C PHE A 51 0.40 9.99 -11.23
N GLY A 52 -0.01 10.45 -10.04
CA GLY A 52 -1.37 10.94 -9.76
C GLY A 52 -2.46 9.86 -9.72
N HIS A 53 -2.10 8.58 -9.75
CA HIS A 53 -3.05 7.46 -9.71
C HIS A 53 -2.47 6.24 -8.99
N SER A 54 -3.36 5.39 -8.48
CA SER A 54 -2.97 4.16 -7.80
C SER A 54 -2.33 3.15 -8.77
N PRO A 55 -1.21 2.51 -8.41
CA PRO A 55 -0.51 1.62 -9.31
C PRO A 55 -1.27 0.31 -9.54
N ALA A 56 -1.23 -0.20 -10.77
CA ALA A 56 -1.52 -1.61 -11.04
C ALA A 56 -0.34 -2.51 -10.63
N THR A 57 -0.55 -3.82 -10.46
CA THR A 57 0.46 -4.76 -9.95
C THR A 57 1.78 -4.75 -10.73
N ARG A 58 1.73 -4.77 -12.07
CA ARG A 58 2.96 -4.79 -12.90
C ARG A 58 3.75 -3.46 -12.81
N PRO A 59 3.14 -2.27 -12.99
CA PRO A 59 3.80 -1.00 -12.71
C PRO A 59 4.35 -0.87 -11.29
N LEU A 60 3.61 -1.33 -10.28
CA LEU A 60 4.02 -1.31 -8.89
C LEU A 60 5.32 -2.08 -8.68
N ILE A 61 5.36 -3.35 -9.09
CA ILE A 61 6.55 -4.19 -8.95
C ILE A 61 7.73 -3.54 -9.67
N LYS A 62 7.56 -3.12 -10.93
CA LYS A 62 8.62 -2.46 -11.70
C LYS A 62 9.16 -1.21 -11.01
N PHE A 63 8.29 -0.44 -10.35
CA PHE A 63 8.69 0.74 -9.59
C PHE A 63 9.49 0.33 -8.34
N LEU A 64 8.95 -0.58 -7.52
CA LEU A 64 9.59 -1.06 -6.30
C LEU A 64 10.95 -1.73 -6.56
N THR A 65 11.05 -2.52 -7.63
CA THR A 65 12.32 -3.14 -8.07
C THR A 65 13.40 -2.08 -8.35
N LYS A 66 13.01 -0.89 -8.80
CA LYS A 66 13.93 0.23 -9.08
C LYS A 66 14.18 1.14 -7.89
N SER A 67 13.18 1.34 -7.03
CA SER A 67 13.23 2.35 -5.97
C SER A 67 13.63 1.77 -4.61
N VAL A 68 13.40 0.47 -4.37
CA VAL A 68 13.65 -0.17 -3.07
C VAL A 68 14.71 -1.26 -3.19
N SER A 69 14.46 -2.33 -3.98
CA SER A 69 15.43 -3.41 -4.17
C SER A 69 15.15 -4.24 -5.42
N PRO A 70 16.18 -4.67 -6.17
CA PRO A 70 16.02 -5.52 -7.35
C PRO A 70 15.39 -6.90 -7.04
N ASP A 71 15.40 -7.35 -5.79
CA ASP A 71 14.87 -8.67 -5.39
C ASP A 71 13.34 -8.68 -5.25
N ILE A 72 12.69 -7.51 -5.36
CA ILE A 72 11.25 -7.40 -5.24
C ILE A 72 10.56 -8.07 -6.42
N SER A 73 9.68 -9.01 -6.11
CA SER A 73 8.83 -9.72 -7.05
C SER A 73 7.39 -9.80 -6.54
N ASN A 74 6.47 -10.23 -7.40
CA ASN A 74 5.08 -10.44 -6.98
C ASN A 74 4.99 -11.46 -5.83
N ALA A 75 5.72 -12.57 -5.91
CA ALA A 75 5.70 -13.62 -4.91
C ALA A 75 6.21 -13.11 -3.55
N VAL A 76 7.32 -12.37 -3.54
CA VAL A 76 7.88 -11.77 -2.32
C VAL A 76 6.86 -10.82 -1.68
N LEU A 77 6.21 -9.96 -2.46
CA LEU A 77 5.19 -9.05 -1.92
C LEU A 77 3.96 -9.79 -1.40
N GLN A 78 3.51 -10.84 -2.09
CA GLN A 78 2.38 -11.66 -1.64
C GLN A 78 2.67 -12.36 -0.30
N GLU A 79 3.88 -12.93 -0.16
CA GLU A 79 4.32 -13.60 1.06
C GLU A 79 4.45 -12.60 2.23
N GLN A 80 5.22 -11.53 2.04
CA GLN A 80 5.51 -10.57 3.11
C GLN A 80 4.24 -9.83 3.56
N PHE A 81 3.36 -9.44 2.63
CA PHE A 81 2.11 -8.74 2.97
C PHE A 81 0.90 -9.68 3.19
N LYS A 82 1.10 -11.00 3.18
CA LYS A 82 0.06 -12.03 3.34
C LYS A 82 -1.18 -11.75 2.48
N THR A 83 -0.98 -11.44 1.20
CA THR A 83 -2.05 -10.99 0.31
C THR A 83 -1.98 -11.63 -1.07
N GLY A 84 -3.13 -11.99 -1.64
CA GLY A 84 -3.25 -12.30 -3.07
C GLY A 84 -3.42 -11.07 -3.97
N LEU A 85 -3.77 -9.91 -3.39
CA LEU A 85 -4.14 -8.68 -4.09
C LEU A 85 -3.13 -7.57 -3.81
N VAL A 86 -1.87 -7.76 -4.24
CA VAL A 86 -0.73 -6.87 -3.94
C VAL A 86 -1.05 -5.40 -4.17
N ALA A 87 -1.42 -5.00 -5.39
CA ALA A 87 -1.67 -3.59 -5.71
C ALA A 87 -2.77 -2.96 -4.84
N ARG A 88 -3.87 -3.69 -4.61
CA ARG A 88 -5.00 -3.21 -3.82
C ARG A 88 -4.63 -3.07 -2.35
N HIS A 89 -4.05 -4.10 -1.74
CA HIS A 89 -3.69 -4.06 -0.33
C HIS A 89 -2.56 -3.07 -0.07
N LEU A 90 -1.51 -3.02 -0.90
CA LEU A 90 -0.44 -2.04 -0.71
C LEU A 90 -0.97 -0.60 -0.85
N SER A 91 -1.84 -0.32 -1.82
CA SER A 91 -2.45 1.01 -1.95
C SER A 91 -3.29 1.37 -0.72
N ARG A 92 -4.06 0.41 -0.20
CA ARG A 92 -4.86 0.57 1.03
C ARG A 92 -3.97 0.85 2.23
N LEU A 93 -2.95 0.02 2.47
CA LEU A 93 -2.00 0.16 3.59
C LEU A 93 -1.17 1.44 3.50
N ALA A 94 -0.85 1.87 2.27
CA ALA A 94 -0.16 3.13 1.99
C ALA A 94 -1.09 4.35 2.14
N GLY A 95 -2.37 4.15 2.44
CA GLY A 95 -3.35 5.22 2.59
C GLY A 95 -3.49 6.07 1.34
N ILE A 96 -3.41 5.47 0.14
CA ILE A 96 -3.61 6.16 -1.13
C ILE A 96 -5.10 6.17 -1.45
N PRO A 97 -5.68 7.31 -1.87
CA PRO A 97 -7.09 7.37 -2.21
C PRO A 97 -7.40 6.45 -3.40
N LYS A 98 -8.62 5.90 -3.42
CA LYS A 98 -9.09 5.18 -4.60
C LYS A 98 -9.10 6.12 -5.81
N PRO A 99 -8.75 5.64 -7.01
CA PRO A 99 -8.92 6.43 -8.22
C PRO A 99 -10.40 6.79 -8.36
N ALA A 100 -10.69 8.06 -8.69
CA ALA A 100 -12.06 8.58 -8.81
C ALA A 100 -12.93 7.83 -9.84
N ASN A 101 -12.32 6.98 -10.69
CA ASN A 101 -12.97 6.23 -11.77
C ASN A 101 -12.90 4.70 -11.57
N CYS A 102 -13.10 4.18 -10.34
CA CYS A 102 -13.53 2.78 -10.19
C CYS A 102 -15.05 2.69 -10.43
N LEU A 103 -15.45 2.61 -11.70
CA LEU A 103 -16.77 2.14 -12.15
C LEU A 103 -16.76 0.61 -12.31
#